data_AF-A0A087T4D2-F1
#
_entry.id   AF-A0A087T4D2-F1
#
_cell.length_a   1.000
_cell.length_b   1.000
_cell.length_c   1.000
_cell.angle_alpha   90.00
_cell.angle_beta   90.00
_cell.angle_gamma   90.00
#
_symmetry.space_group_name_H-M   'P 1'
#
loop_
_entity.id
_entity.type
_entity.pdbx_description
1 polymer ?
#
loop_
_entity_poly.entity_id
_entity_poly.type
_entity_poly.pdbx_seq_one_letter_code
_entity_poly.pdbx_strand_id
1 'polypeptide(L)'
;MGNCCDQVKFSELTLDMFRMLQTLEREPQEETTQLFDASPAPGRIPFQPDNGDQRPAKRENPHKYLLYKPNISQLIVFLSSGFKELPPNGVLLLYMSADGCFTNVKHPDDGYDYGGIATNSKREPDHISKRNVQLKDIHCLYPGDLYPLTRKPLFVIVDSDNSHAFQYIPRYFGQPVLVLMSPQDIPPSFHDQQHKGNLFTLFLHSPLTAVCFICNITDIPYSLWEKSQSHVDRFMSEASRLLIKCRNIDPAFLQFYGDDFLRLLILRFIFCRVVLRLHRLFMNNNFSPRSHP
;
A
#
# COMPACT_ATOMS: atom_id res chain seq x y z
N MET A 1 7.97 4.99 -0.55
CA MET A 1 9.45 4.96 -0.58
C MET A 1 9.91 3.65 -1.23
N GLY A 2 10.85 3.70 -2.18
CA GLY A 2 11.48 2.52 -2.76
C GLY A 2 12.96 2.45 -2.39
N ASN A 3 13.36 1.45 -1.61
CA ASN A 3 14.75 1.27 -1.16
C ASN A 3 15.28 -0.18 -1.29
N CYS A 4 14.59 -1.07 -2.01
CA CYS A 4 15.09 -2.42 -2.30
C CYS A 4 16.34 -2.36 -3.20
N CYS A 5 17.34 -3.20 -2.92
CA CYS A 5 18.64 -3.13 -3.59
C CYS A 5 18.63 -3.47 -5.09
N ASP A 6 17.87 -4.49 -5.51
CA ASP A 6 17.98 -5.12 -6.84
C ASP A 6 16.76 -4.91 -7.76
N GLN A 7 15.91 -3.94 -7.44
CA GLN A 7 14.67 -3.73 -8.19
C GLN A 7 14.87 -2.96 -9.51
N VAL A 8 14.25 -3.44 -10.60
CA VAL A 8 14.22 -2.77 -11.92
C VAL A 8 13.57 -1.39 -11.80
N LYS A 9 14.12 -0.43 -12.57
CA LYS A 9 13.71 0.97 -12.59
C LYS A 9 13.08 1.35 -13.92
N PHE A 10 12.13 2.27 -13.86
CA PHE A 10 11.65 3.04 -15.00
C PHE A 10 11.63 4.52 -14.60
N SER A 11 12.49 5.34 -15.21
CA SER A 11 12.61 6.78 -14.92
C SER A 11 12.71 7.12 -13.42
N GLU A 12 13.89 6.95 -12.81
CA GLU A 12 14.21 7.23 -11.38
C GLU A 12 13.35 6.54 -10.30
N LEU A 13 12.22 5.94 -10.67
CA LEU A 13 11.29 5.23 -9.81
C LEU A 13 11.51 3.73 -9.90
N THR A 14 11.34 3.03 -8.78
CA THR A 14 11.25 1.57 -8.82
C THR A 14 9.91 1.14 -9.42
N LEU A 15 9.86 -0.07 -9.98
CA LEU A 15 8.63 -0.60 -10.56
C LEU A 15 7.46 -0.62 -9.56
N ASP A 16 7.73 -0.91 -8.28
CA ASP A 16 6.70 -0.91 -7.25
C ASP A 16 6.22 0.50 -6.89
N MET A 17 7.10 1.50 -6.90
CA MET A 17 6.68 2.90 -6.77
C MET A 17 5.74 3.28 -7.93
N PHE A 18 6.07 2.89 -9.15
CA PHE A 18 5.23 3.14 -10.31
C PHE A 18 3.85 2.45 -10.20
N ARG A 19 3.84 1.16 -9.82
CA ARG A 19 2.59 0.39 -9.58
C ARG A 19 1.70 1.06 -8.54
N MET A 20 2.28 1.50 -7.42
CA MET A 20 1.53 2.18 -6.37
C MET A 20 1.05 3.57 -6.79
N LEU A 21 1.85 4.32 -7.57
CA LEU A 21 1.44 5.60 -8.14
C LEU A 21 0.18 5.46 -8.98
N GLN A 22 0.19 4.51 -9.92
CA GLN A 22 -0.95 4.21 -10.79
C GLN A 22 -2.18 3.73 -10.00
N THR A 23 -1.95 2.95 -8.93
CA THR A 23 -3.03 2.49 -8.04
C THR A 23 -3.69 3.65 -7.27
N LEU A 24 -2.94 4.72 -7.01
CA LEU A 24 -3.38 5.90 -6.25
C LEU A 24 -3.67 7.11 -7.15
N GLU A 25 -4.06 6.84 -8.40
CA GLU A 25 -4.43 7.82 -9.39
C GLU A 25 -5.91 7.65 -9.74
N ARG A 26 -6.66 8.75 -9.71
CA ARG A 26 -8.04 8.77 -10.19
C ARG A 26 -8.01 8.75 -11.71
N GLU A 27 -8.84 7.90 -12.30
CA GLU A 27 -9.08 7.98 -13.74
C GLU A 27 -9.62 9.37 -14.09
N PRO A 28 -9.17 9.97 -15.20
CA PRO A 28 -9.74 11.22 -15.67
C PRO A 28 -11.23 10.99 -15.92
N GLN A 29 -12.08 11.67 -15.16
CA GLN A 29 -13.49 11.75 -15.49
C GLN A 29 -13.59 12.52 -16.80
N GLU A 30 -13.76 11.81 -17.91
CA GLU A 30 -14.18 12.45 -19.16
C GLU A 30 -15.49 13.18 -18.86
N GLU A 31 -15.56 14.47 -19.18
CA GLU A 31 -16.80 15.25 -19.12
C GLU A 31 -17.74 14.79 -20.26
N THR A 32 -18.17 13.53 -20.25
CA THR A 32 -18.99 12.91 -21.31
C THR A 32 -20.41 13.50 -21.37
N THR A 33 -20.75 14.44 -20.50
CA THR A 33 -22.11 14.99 -20.37
C THR A 33 -22.38 16.25 -21.20
N GLN A 34 -21.39 16.82 -21.91
CA GLN A 34 -21.61 18.04 -22.70
C GLN A 34 -21.63 17.85 -24.23
N LEU A 35 -21.34 16.65 -24.75
CA LEU A 35 -21.20 16.45 -26.20
C LEU A 35 -22.43 15.84 -26.90
N PHE A 36 -23.44 15.36 -26.16
CA PHE A 36 -24.58 14.63 -26.77
C PHE A 36 -25.90 15.40 -26.89
N ASP A 37 -25.93 16.72 -26.68
CA ASP A 37 -27.19 17.48 -26.85
C ASP A 37 -27.04 18.75 -27.70
N ALA A 38 -26.54 18.58 -28.92
CA ALA A 38 -26.62 19.59 -29.98
C ALA A 38 -27.19 19.01 -31.28
N SER A 39 -28.18 18.12 -31.19
CA SER A 39 -28.98 17.75 -32.36
C SER A 39 -30.13 18.75 -32.54
N PRO A 40 -30.21 19.51 -33.64
CA PRO A 40 -31.29 20.46 -33.89
C PRO A 40 -32.52 19.69 -34.41
N ALA A 41 -33.17 18.91 -33.53
CA ALA A 41 -34.49 18.35 -33.82
C ALA A 41 -35.56 19.28 -33.22
N PRO A 42 -36.46 19.86 -34.02
CA PRO A 42 -37.51 20.74 -33.51
C PRO A 42 -38.54 19.92 -32.73
N GLY A 43 -38.67 20.18 -31.42
CA GLY A 43 -39.76 19.63 -30.60
C GLY A 43 -39.41 19.13 -29.19
N ARG A 44 -38.15 19.17 -28.73
CA ARG A 44 -37.82 18.89 -27.32
C ARG A 44 -37.65 20.19 -26.54
N ILE A 45 -38.52 20.37 -25.54
CA ILE A 45 -38.38 21.41 -24.53
C ILE A 45 -37.08 21.12 -23.77
N PRO A 46 -36.12 22.07 -23.68
CA PRO A 46 -34.91 21.86 -22.90
C PRO A 46 -35.30 21.60 -21.44
N PHE A 47 -34.81 20.50 -20.87
CA PHE A 47 -34.77 20.36 -19.42
C PHE A 47 -33.94 21.54 -18.89
N GLN A 48 -34.59 22.50 -18.24
CA GLN A 48 -33.87 23.48 -17.43
C GLN A 48 -33.09 22.69 -16.38
N PRO A 49 -31.75 22.88 -16.26
CA PRO A 49 -31.06 22.37 -15.11
C PRO A 49 -31.64 23.08 -13.89
N ASP A 50 -32.27 22.30 -13.01
CA ASP A 50 -32.66 22.74 -11.69
C ASP A 50 -31.42 23.34 -11.03
N ASN A 51 -31.55 24.57 -10.51
CA ASN A 51 -30.49 25.34 -9.85
C ASN A 51 -30.21 24.73 -8.46
N GLY A 52 -29.80 23.46 -8.43
CA GLY A 52 -29.17 22.81 -7.31
C GLY A 52 -27.67 22.85 -7.53
N ASP A 53 -26.99 23.76 -6.83
CA ASP A 53 -25.54 23.98 -6.85
C ASP A 53 -24.76 22.80 -6.22
N GLN A 54 -25.01 21.58 -6.69
CA GLN A 54 -24.30 20.36 -6.34
C GLN A 54 -23.64 19.81 -7.59
N ARG A 55 -22.70 20.58 -8.16
CA ARG A 55 -21.64 19.92 -8.95
C ARG A 55 -20.98 18.91 -8.02
N PRO A 56 -20.91 17.61 -8.36
CA PRO A 56 -20.17 16.66 -7.53
C PRO A 56 -18.77 17.23 -7.39
N ALA A 57 -18.36 17.54 -6.15
CA ALA A 57 -17.06 18.10 -5.87
C ALA A 57 -16.01 17.22 -6.56
N LYS A 58 -15.29 17.79 -7.52
CA LYS A 58 -14.26 17.08 -8.28
C LYS A 58 -13.27 16.53 -7.26
N ARG A 59 -13.31 15.22 -7.01
CA ARG A 59 -12.44 14.62 -6.00
C ARG A 59 -11.01 14.70 -6.53
N GLU A 60 -10.16 15.46 -5.84
CA GLU A 60 -8.77 15.62 -6.24
C GLU A 60 -7.96 14.34 -6.02
N ASN A 61 -6.85 14.23 -6.73
CA ASN A 61 -5.85 13.18 -6.48
C ASN A 61 -5.17 13.43 -5.13
N PRO A 62 -4.79 12.38 -4.39
CA PRO A 62 -4.03 12.55 -3.16
C PRO A 62 -2.67 13.20 -3.46
N HIS A 63 -2.21 14.07 -2.56
CA HIS A 63 -0.86 14.62 -2.59
C HIS A 63 0.17 13.50 -2.31
N LYS A 64 1.27 13.46 -3.07
CA LYS A 64 2.23 12.35 -3.02
C LYS A 64 3.66 12.84 -2.88
N TYR A 65 4.38 12.31 -1.90
CA TYR A 65 5.84 12.43 -1.80
C TYR A 65 6.50 11.14 -2.26
N LEU A 66 7.36 11.24 -3.27
CA LEU A 66 8.08 10.10 -3.85
C LEU A 66 9.52 10.14 -3.40
N LEU A 67 9.89 9.18 -2.56
CA LEU A 67 11.24 9.06 -2.03
C LEU A 67 11.90 7.78 -2.55
N TYR A 68 12.94 7.94 -3.37
CA TYR A 68 13.77 6.85 -3.84
C TYR A 68 15.09 6.82 -3.05
N LYS A 69 15.37 5.68 -2.42
CA LYS A 69 16.50 5.47 -1.49
C LYS A 69 16.77 6.66 -0.54
N PRO A 70 15.76 7.19 0.19
CA PRO A 70 15.98 8.24 1.17
C PRO A 70 16.77 7.70 2.37
N ASN A 71 17.55 8.58 3.00
CA ASN A 71 18.06 8.32 4.34
C ASN A 71 16.97 8.58 5.40
N ILE A 72 17.24 8.17 6.66
CA ILE A 72 16.26 8.33 7.75
C ILE A 72 15.83 9.79 7.95
N SER A 73 16.77 10.75 7.91
CA SER A 73 16.47 12.16 8.13
C SER A 73 15.54 12.73 7.06
N GLN A 74 15.80 12.40 5.79
CA GLN A 74 14.92 12.77 4.67
C GLN A 74 13.52 12.19 4.87
N LEU A 75 13.42 10.90 5.23
CA LEU A 75 12.14 10.25 5.45
C LEU A 75 11.33 10.94 6.56
N ILE A 76 11.95 11.21 7.71
CA ILE A 76 11.29 11.89 8.83
C ILE A 76 10.82 13.30 8.46
N VAL A 77 11.61 14.06 7.68
CA VAL A 77 11.21 15.39 7.21
C VAL A 77 9.93 15.30 6.38
N PHE A 78 9.88 14.41 5.39
CA PHE A 78 8.70 14.28 4.52
C PHE A 78 7.47 13.72 5.26
N LEU A 79 7.67 12.78 6.20
CA LEU A 79 6.59 12.31 7.08
C LEU A 79 6.02 13.45 7.93
N SER A 80 6.88 14.30 8.48
CA SER A 80 6.49 15.45 9.29
C SER A 80 5.75 16.49 8.45
N SER A 81 6.22 16.79 7.23
CA SER A 81 5.54 17.69 6.30
C SER A 81 4.16 17.16 5.92
N GLY A 82 4.07 15.90 5.48
CA GLY A 82 2.79 15.27 5.15
C GLY A 82 1.82 15.29 6.33
N PHE A 83 2.28 14.94 7.53
CA PHE A 83 1.46 14.99 8.74
C PHE A 83 0.91 16.40 9.05
N LYS A 84 1.74 17.44 8.87
CA LYS A 84 1.37 18.84 9.11
C LYS A 84 0.35 19.34 8.06
N GLU A 85 0.52 18.95 6.81
CA GLU A 85 -0.30 19.40 5.68
C GLU A 85 -1.64 18.67 5.58
N LEU A 86 -1.86 17.60 6.35
CA LEU A 86 -3.12 16.85 6.33
C LEU A 86 -4.32 17.72 6.71
N PRO A 87 -5.42 17.66 5.92
CA PRO A 87 -6.68 18.29 6.31
C PRO A 87 -7.24 17.66 7.60
N PRO A 88 -8.25 18.28 8.25
CA PRO A 88 -8.81 17.80 9.51
C PRO A 88 -9.24 16.33 9.52
N ASN A 89 -9.77 15.83 8.39
CA ASN A 89 -10.19 14.44 8.21
C ASN A 89 -9.25 13.65 7.26
N GLY A 90 -8.02 14.16 7.07
CA GLY A 90 -7.04 13.54 6.19
C GLY A 90 -6.41 12.29 6.80
N VAL A 91 -6.02 11.35 5.94
CA VAL A 91 -5.28 10.14 6.30
C VAL A 91 -3.86 10.23 5.78
N LEU A 92 -2.87 9.90 6.62
CA LEU A 92 -1.50 9.67 6.15
C LEU A 92 -1.39 8.24 5.62
N LEU A 93 -1.16 8.07 4.31
CA LEU A 93 -0.82 6.78 3.72
C LEU A 93 0.70 6.68 3.55
N LEU A 94 1.33 5.74 4.25
CA LEU A 94 2.75 5.42 4.13
C LEU A 94 2.92 4.08 3.41
N TYR A 95 3.45 4.11 2.20
CA TYR A 95 3.87 2.91 1.47
C TYR A 95 5.40 2.77 1.46
N MET A 96 5.89 1.60 1.87
CA MET A 96 7.31 1.28 1.95
C MET A 96 7.60 -0.02 1.22
N SER A 97 8.56 0.01 0.29
CA SER A 97 9.10 -1.15 -0.41
C SER A 97 10.61 -1.16 -0.24
N ALA A 98 11.12 -1.97 0.67
CA ALA A 98 12.50 -1.91 1.11
C ALA A 98 12.93 -3.17 1.89
N ASP A 99 14.24 -3.39 1.94
CA ASP A 99 14.82 -4.52 2.65
C ASP A 99 14.69 -4.34 4.17
N GLY A 100 14.54 -5.44 4.89
CA GLY A 100 14.40 -5.46 6.33
C GLY A 100 15.71 -5.17 7.06
N CYS A 101 15.60 -4.52 8.21
CA CYS A 101 16.67 -4.39 9.19
C CYS A 101 16.31 -5.26 10.40
N PHE A 102 17.11 -6.28 10.65
CA PHE A 102 16.87 -7.27 11.71
C PHE A 102 17.74 -6.98 12.94
N THR A 103 17.27 -7.41 14.11
CA THR A 103 17.98 -7.28 15.38
C THR A 103 18.07 -8.62 16.10
N ASN A 104 19.09 -8.77 16.95
CA ASN A 104 19.38 -10.00 17.69
C ASN A 104 18.75 -10.04 19.10
N VAL A 105 17.80 -9.14 19.39
CA VAL A 105 17.13 -9.06 20.69
C VAL A 105 16.18 -10.26 20.84
N LYS A 106 16.37 -11.07 21.91
CA LYS A 106 15.59 -12.30 22.15
C LYS A 106 14.15 -12.04 22.62
N HIS A 107 13.94 -10.94 23.33
CA HIS A 107 12.66 -10.53 23.89
C HIS A 107 12.45 -9.06 23.56
N PRO A 108 11.79 -8.74 22.43
CA PRO A 108 11.54 -7.36 22.05
C PRO A 108 10.43 -6.77 22.92
N ASP A 109 10.77 -5.74 23.70
CA ASP A 109 9.85 -5.09 24.64
C ASP A 109 9.35 -3.74 24.11
N ASP A 110 10.15 -3.07 23.27
CA ASP A 110 9.79 -1.80 22.64
C ASP A 110 9.64 -1.91 21.12
N GLY A 111 8.99 -0.90 20.50
CA GLY A 111 8.81 -0.83 19.05
C GLY A 111 10.10 -0.59 18.25
N TYR A 112 11.24 -0.56 18.91
CA TYR A 112 12.56 -0.40 18.33
C TYR A 112 13.39 -1.71 18.45
N ASP A 113 12.93 -2.69 19.24
CA ASP A 113 13.56 -4.00 19.44
C ASP A 113 13.10 -5.05 18.42
N TYR A 114 12.09 -4.73 17.60
CA TYR A 114 11.65 -5.60 16.50
C TYR A 114 12.47 -5.42 15.22
N GLY A 115 13.47 -4.53 15.24
CA GLY A 115 14.11 -4.05 14.02
C GLY A 115 13.16 -3.16 13.24
N GLY A 116 13.34 -3.09 11.93
CA GLY A 116 12.50 -2.25 11.09
C GLY A 116 12.85 -2.39 9.61
N ILE A 117 12.79 -1.27 8.89
CA ILE A 117 13.07 -1.19 7.46
C ILE A 117 14.37 -0.45 7.22
N ALA A 118 15.22 -0.97 6.35
CA ALA A 118 16.46 -0.31 5.97
C ALA A 118 16.18 0.99 5.18
N THR A 119 16.88 2.06 5.55
CA THR A 119 16.98 3.32 4.82
C THR A 119 18.37 3.45 4.20
N ASN A 120 18.56 4.41 3.31
CA ASN A 120 19.86 4.59 2.66
C ASN A 120 20.87 5.23 3.62
N SER A 121 22.05 4.62 3.75
CA SER A 121 23.13 5.10 4.61
C SER A 121 24.04 6.15 3.98
N LYS A 122 23.91 6.43 2.66
CA LYS A 122 24.77 7.37 1.91
C LYS A 122 26.27 7.25 2.26
N ARG A 123 26.82 6.03 2.46
CA ARG A 123 28.25 5.80 2.77
C ARG A 123 28.84 6.90 3.66
N GLU A 124 28.23 7.16 4.82
CA GLU A 124 29.02 7.79 5.87
C GLU A 124 30.19 6.84 6.14
N PRO A 125 31.45 7.31 6.11
CA PRO A 125 32.59 6.43 6.34
C PRO A 125 32.38 5.78 7.70
N ASP A 126 32.48 4.44 7.75
CA ASP A 126 32.31 3.65 8.96
C ASP A 126 33.04 4.35 10.10
N HIS A 127 32.29 5.05 10.95
CA HIS A 127 32.85 5.61 12.16
C HIS A 127 33.19 4.41 13.01
N ILE A 128 34.47 4.03 12.99
CA ILE A 128 35.11 3.05 13.86
C ILE A 128 34.70 3.37 15.29
N SER A 129 33.61 2.79 15.76
CA SER A 129 33.22 2.87 17.16
C SER A 129 33.56 1.52 17.80
N LYS A 130 34.84 1.43 18.16
CA LYS A 130 35.29 0.53 19.21
C LYS A 130 34.66 0.99 20.53
N ARG A 131 33.41 0.64 20.82
CA ARG A 131 32.85 0.59 22.18
C ARG A 131 31.80 -0.52 22.24
N ASN A 132 31.85 -1.32 23.31
CA ASN A 132 30.99 -2.47 23.62
C ASN A 132 29.52 -2.09 23.92
N VAL A 133 28.92 -1.15 23.18
CA VAL A 133 27.52 -0.76 23.32
C VAL A 133 26.84 -1.09 21.99
N GLN A 134 25.99 -2.12 21.98
CA GLN A 134 25.09 -2.38 20.86
C GLN A 134 24.07 -1.24 20.77
N LEU A 135 24.37 -0.24 19.94
CA LEU A 135 23.41 0.80 19.57
C LEU A 135 22.49 0.28 18.47
N LYS A 136 21.26 0.80 18.43
CA LYS A 136 20.31 0.54 17.34
C LYS A 136 20.83 1.23 16.06
N ASP A 137 20.63 0.59 14.90
CA ASP A 137 21.07 1.11 13.60
C ASP A 137 20.35 2.43 13.29
N ILE A 138 21.12 3.49 13.03
CA ILE A 138 20.62 4.83 12.70
C ILE A 138 20.01 4.87 11.29
N HIS A 139 20.37 3.95 10.41
CA HIS A 139 19.84 3.85 9.05
C HIS A 139 18.64 2.91 8.95
N CYS A 140 17.90 2.74 10.04
CA CYS A 140 16.67 1.97 10.09
C CYS A 140 15.48 2.86 10.46
N LEU A 141 14.35 2.67 9.78
CA LEU A 141 13.05 3.14 10.25
C LEU A 141 12.44 2.04 11.13
N TYR A 142 12.30 2.31 12.41
CA TYR A 142 11.67 1.41 13.36
C TYR A 142 10.15 1.68 13.46
N PRO A 143 9.35 0.68 13.85
CA PRO A 143 7.94 0.87 14.21
C PRO A 143 7.73 2.02 15.23
N GLY A 144 8.65 2.15 16.19
CA GLY A 144 8.67 3.22 17.19
C GLY A 144 8.71 4.64 16.61
N ASP A 145 9.36 4.83 15.46
CA ASP A 145 9.45 6.14 14.80
C ASP A 145 8.09 6.62 14.23
N LEU A 146 7.13 5.70 14.07
CA LEU A 146 5.78 6.05 13.60
C LEU A 146 4.85 6.49 14.74
N TYR A 147 5.24 6.32 16.01
CA TYR A 147 4.38 6.65 17.15
C TYR A 147 3.91 8.11 17.15
N PRO A 148 4.74 9.11 16.83
CA PRO A 148 4.29 10.49 16.72
C PRO A 148 3.16 10.69 15.70
N LEU A 149 3.21 9.95 14.58
CA LEU A 149 2.27 10.05 13.46
C LEU A 149 0.91 9.45 13.78
N THR A 150 0.81 8.58 14.78
CA THR A 150 -0.47 8.00 15.26
C THR A 150 -1.41 9.02 15.92
N ARG A 151 -1.05 10.30 15.95
CA ARG A 151 -1.93 11.43 16.33
C ARG A 151 -2.98 11.79 15.28
N LYS A 152 -2.86 11.26 14.07
CA LYS A 152 -3.84 11.35 12.98
C LYS A 152 -4.10 9.95 12.43
N PRO A 153 -5.19 9.73 11.67
CA PRO A 153 -5.41 8.48 10.94
C PRO A 153 -4.19 8.08 10.11
N LEU A 154 -3.67 6.88 10.35
CA LEU A 154 -2.45 6.37 9.71
C LEU A 154 -2.71 5.01 9.03
N PHE A 155 -2.49 4.96 7.72
CA PHE A 155 -2.55 3.73 6.93
C PHE A 155 -1.14 3.39 6.46
N VAL A 156 -0.62 2.21 6.81
CA VAL A 156 0.74 1.79 6.49
C VAL A 156 0.71 0.54 5.62
N ILE A 157 1.52 0.52 4.57
CA ILE A 157 1.78 -0.66 3.75
C ILE A 157 3.29 -0.91 3.79
N VAL A 158 3.67 -2.09 4.26
CA VAL A 158 5.06 -2.50 4.41
C VAL A 158 5.32 -3.72 3.52
N ASP A 159 6.04 -3.52 2.42
CA ASP A 159 6.52 -4.56 1.52
C ASP A 159 8.01 -4.80 1.79
N SER A 160 8.28 -5.77 2.68
CA SER A 160 9.59 -6.09 3.23
C SER A 160 9.58 -7.48 3.88
N ASP A 161 10.74 -8.15 3.85
CA ASP A 161 11.01 -9.40 4.58
C ASP A 161 10.97 -9.23 6.12
N ASN A 162 11.08 -8.00 6.63
CA ASN A 162 10.84 -7.67 8.05
C ASN A 162 9.55 -6.86 8.30
N SER A 163 8.55 -6.95 7.40
CA SER A 163 7.30 -6.18 7.52
C SER A 163 6.55 -6.42 8.84
N HIS A 164 6.67 -7.61 9.43
CA HIS A 164 6.04 -8.00 10.71
C HIS A 164 6.50 -7.19 11.91
N ALA A 165 7.66 -6.53 11.84
CA ALA A 165 8.08 -5.62 12.90
C ALA A 165 7.03 -4.53 13.17
N PHE A 166 6.25 -4.15 12.15
CA PHE A 166 5.20 -3.13 12.23
C PHE A 166 3.84 -3.67 12.69
N GLN A 167 3.76 -4.94 13.10
CA GLN A 167 2.52 -5.53 13.60
C GLN A 167 2.05 -4.85 14.89
N TYR A 168 2.95 -4.34 15.74
CA TYR A 168 2.61 -3.85 17.08
C TYR A 168 2.77 -2.33 17.20
N ILE A 169 2.18 -1.57 16.28
CA ILE A 169 2.08 -0.11 16.45
C ILE A 169 0.99 0.20 17.49
N PRO A 170 1.35 0.78 18.66
CA PRO A 170 0.41 1.15 19.71
C PRO A 170 -0.46 2.32 19.28
N ARG A 171 -1.73 2.31 19.69
CA ARG A 171 -2.70 3.37 19.39
C ARG A 171 -2.80 4.38 20.54
N TYR A 172 -1.68 5.00 20.91
CA TYR A 172 -1.61 5.89 22.08
C TYR A 172 -2.61 7.06 22.04
N PHE A 173 -3.02 7.52 20.86
CA PHE A 173 -3.89 8.69 20.68
C PHE A 173 -5.33 8.34 20.26
N GLY A 174 -5.69 7.05 20.24
CA GLY A 174 -7.04 6.60 19.88
C GLY A 174 -7.45 6.84 18.42
N GLN A 175 -6.53 7.29 17.56
CA GLN A 175 -6.76 7.43 16.13
C GLN A 175 -6.68 6.06 15.42
N PRO A 176 -7.39 5.88 14.30
CA PRO A 176 -7.30 4.64 13.53
C PRO A 176 -5.89 4.46 12.97
N VAL A 177 -5.38 3.24 13.11
CA VAL A 177 -4.13 2.78 12.52
C VAL A 177 -4.41 1.44 11.85
N LEU A 178 -4.01 1.28 10.59
CA LEU A 178 -4.10 0.02 9.87
C LEU A 178 -2.77 -0.22 9.15
N VAL A 179 -2.18 -1.39 9.38
CA VAL A 179 -0.93 -1.83 8.77
C VAL A 179 -1.21 -3.04 7.90
N LEU A 180 -0.83 -2.98 6.63
CA LEU A 180 -0.80 -4.11 5.70
C LEU A 180 0.66 -4.53 5.50
N MET A 181 0.96 -5.79 5.82
CA MET A 181 2.31 -6.35 5.81
C MET A 181 2.40 -7.42 4.73
N SER A 182 3.46 -7.37 3.92
CA SER A 182 3.79 -8.40 2.95
C SER A 182 4.08 -9.75 3.62
N PRO A 183 4.15 -10.84 2.84
CA PRO A 183 4.85 -12.04 3.27
C PRO A 183 6.29 -11.74 3.72
N GLN A 184 6.82 -12.55 4.64
CA GLN A 184 8.25 -12.48 5.03
C GLN A 184 9.16 -13.03 3.96
N ASP A 185 8.63 -13.97 3.18
CA ASP A 185 9.35 -14.65 2.12
C ASP A 185 8.35 -15.06 1.03
N ILE A 186 8.87 -15.50 -0.10
CA ILE A 186 8.11 -16.11 -1.19
C ILE A 186 8.71 -17.48 -1.52
N PRO A 187 7.97 -18.38 -2.18
CA PRO A 187 8.53 -19.69 -2.54
C PRO A 187 9.79 -19.54 -3.41
N PRO A 188 10.82 -20.39 -3.22
CA PRO A 188 12.12 -20.22 -3.89
C PRO A 188 12.05 -20.13 -5.42
N SER A 189 11.05 -20.76 -6.04
CA SER A 189 10.79 -20.67 -7.48
C SER A 189 10.51 -19.25 -8.00
N PHE A 190 10.24 -18.30 -7.11
CA PHE A 190 9.94 -16.91 -7.45
C PHE A 190 11.02 -15.92 -7.01
N HIS A 191 12.07 -16.34 -6.29
CA HIS A 191 13.15 -15.45 -5.83
C HIS A 191 13.84 -14.73 -6.99
N ASP A 192 14.18 -15.46 -8.05
CA ASP A 192 14.81 -14.89 -9.25
C ASP A 192 13.94 -13.83 -9.94
N GLN A 193 12.64 -13.77 -9.64
CA GLN A 193 11.72 -12.81 -10.25
C GLN A 193 11.52 -11.54 -9.41
N GLN A 194 12.09 -11.45 -8.21
CA GLN A 194 11.95 -10.28 -7.31
C GLN A 194 12.52 -8.99 -7.90
N HIS A 195 13.50 -9.07 -8.80
CA HIS A 195 13.99 -7.90 -9.54
C HIS A 195 12.88 -7.22 -10.37
N LYS A 196 11.79 -7.94 -10.72
CA LYS A 196 10.59 -7.43 -11.42
C LYS A 196 9.53 -6.87 -10.45
N GLY A 197 9.97 -6.43 -9.28
CA GLY A 197 9.14 -5.85 -8.22
C GLY A 197 8.46 -6.89 -7.35
N ASN A 198 7.98 -6.44 -6.21
CA ASN A 198 7.46 -7.28 -5.16
C ASN A 198 6.10 -7.88 -5.51
N LEU A 199 5.91 -9.15 -5.16
CA LEU A 199 4.68 -9.89 -5.39
C LEU A 199 3.50 -9.26 -4.64
N PHE A 200 3.72 -8.81 -3.40
CA PHE A 200 2.68 -8.19 -2.60
C PHE A 200 2.18 -6.89 -3.24
N THR A 201 3.09 -6.00 -3.62
CA THR A 201 2.75 -4.80 -4.38
C THR A 201 2.06 -5.13 -5.72
N LEU A 202 2.48 -6.17 -6.44
CA LEU A 202 1.81 -6.60 -7.66
C LEU A 202 0.34 -6.97 -7.41
N PHE A 203 0.03 -7.68 -6.32
CA PHE A 203 -1.35 -7.96 -5.92
C PHE A 203 -2.14 -6.69 -5.58
N LEU A 204 -1.52 -5.74 -4.87
CA LEU A 204 -2.16 -4.48 -4.51
C LEU A 204 -2.40 -3.56 -5.73
N HIS A 205 -1.65 -3.75 -6.82
CA HIS A 205 -1.78 -2.99 -8.05
C HIS A 205 -2.68 -3.66 -9.10
N SER A 206 -2.46 -4.94 -9.38
CA SER A 206 -3.19 -5.72 -10.38
C SER A 206 -3.34 -7.17 -9.90
N PRO A 207 -4.45 -7.50 -9.21
CA PRO A 207 -4.67 -8.84 -8.65
C PRO A 207 -4.66 -9.94 -9.71
N LEU A 208 -5.21 -9.69 -10.91
CA LEU A 208 -5.24 -10.68 -11.98
C LEU A 208 -3.83 -10.93 -12.54
N THR A 209 -3.03 -9.88 -12.76
CA THR A 209 -1.62 -10.05 -13.16
C THR A 209 -0.84 -10.85 -12.13
N ALA A 210 -1.07 -10.61 -10.84
CA ALA A 210 -0.43 -11.36 -9.76
C ALA A 210 -0.83 -12.85 -9.76
N VAL A 211 -2.10 -13.16 -10.04
CA VAL A 211 -2.56 -14.55 -10.23
C VAL A 211 -1.86 -15.20 -11.42
N CYS A 212 -1.80 -14.52 -12.57
CA CYS A 212 -1.09 -15.03 -13.74
C CYS A 212 0.38 -15.31 -13.40
N PHE A 213 1.04 -14.39 -12.70
CA PHE A 213 2.43 -14.53 -12.26
C PHE A 213 2.66 -15.78 -11.41
N ILE A 214 1.90 -15.98 -10.33
CA ILE A 214 2.11 -17.15 -9.44
C ILE A 214 1.73 -18.48 -10.11
N CYS A 215 0.87 -18.44 -11.12
CA CYS A 215 0.48 -19.59 -11.93
C CYS A 215 1.40 -19.83 -13.14
N ASN A 216 2.47 -19.04 -13.32
CA ASN A 216 3.37 -19.08 -14.48
C ASN A 216 2.64 -18.92 -15.83
N ILE A 217 1.62 -18.06 -15.87
CA ILE A 217 0.89 -17.70 -17.09
C ILE A 217 1.51 -16.43 -17.64
N THR A 218 2.22 -16.54 -18.77
CA THR A 218 2.87 -15.41 -19.44
C THR A 218 1.97 -14.74 -20.47
N ASP A 219 1.10 -15.51 -21.10
CA ASP A 219 0.26 -15.08 -22.22
C ASP A 219 -1.18 -15.50 -21.98
N ILE A 220 -2.10 -14.54 -22.18
CA ILE A 220 -3.52 -14.74 -21.98
C ILE A 220 -4.29 -14.05 -23.11
N PRO A 221 -5.20 -14.76 -23.81
CA PRO A 221 -6.06 -14.12 -24.79
C PRO A 221 -6.89 -13.01 -24.14
N TYR A 222 -7.03 -11.88 -24.83
CA TYR A 222 -7.77 -10.71 -24.32
C TYR A 222 -9.19 -11.06 -23.81
N SER A 223 -9.93 -11.90 -24.55
CA SER A 223 -11.26 -12.34 -24.13
C SER A 223 -11.26 -13.14 -22.82
N LEU A 224 -10.22 -13.94 -22.57
CA LEU A 224 -10.05 -14.68 -21.31
C LEU A 224 -9.60 -13.75 -20.19
N TRP A 225 -8.78 -12.74 -20.49
CA TRP A 225 -8.41 -11.69 -19.55
C TRP A 225 -9.65 -10.96 -19.03
N GLU A 226 -10.50 -10.44 -19.93
CA GLU A 226 -11.75 -9.75 -19.58
C GLU A 226 -12.67 -10.61 -18.71
N LYS A 227 -12.84 -11.89 -19.12
CA LYS A 227 -13.64 -12.84 -18.33
C LYS A 227 -13.03 -13.07 -16.93
N SER A 228 -11.72 -13.22 -16.84
CA SER A 228 -11.02 -13.43 -15.56
C SER A 228 -11.09 -12.20 -14.67
N GLN A 229 -10.99 -11.01 -15.26
CA GLN A 229 -11.15 -9.73 -14.56
C GLN A 229 -12.54 -9.63 -13.93
N SER A 230 -13.59 -10.04 -14.65
CA SER A 230 -14.95 -10.07 -14.09
C SER A 230 -15.10 -10.98 -12.85
N HIS A 231 -14.29 -12.04 -12.75
CA HIS A 231 -14.25 -12.89 -11.55
C HIS A 231 -13.55 -12.19 -10.38
N VAL A 232 -12.48 -11.45 -10.66
CA VAL A 232 -11.80 -10.60 -9.65
C VAL A 232 -12.78 -9.53 -9.15
N ASP A 233 -13.49 -8.85 -10.03
CA ASP A 233 -14.44 -7.80 -9.64
C ASP A 233 -15.60 -8.34 -8.79
N ARG A 234 -16.08 -9.56 -9.12
CA ARG A 234 -17.08 -10.26 -8.31
C ARG A 234 -16.54 -10.61 -6.93
N PHE A 235 -15.30 -11.09 -6.84
CA PHE A 235 -14.65 -11.31 -5.54
C PHE A 235 -14.58 -10.02 -4.74
N MET A 236 -14.11 -8.93 -5.34
CA MET A 236 -13.99 -7.63 -4.64
C MET A 236 -15.34 -7.15 -4.12
N SER A 237 -16.40 -7.33 -4.92
CA SER A 237 -17.78 -6.98 -4.53
C SER A 237 -18.27 -7.81 -3.32
N GLU A 238 -18.02 -9.11 -3.31
CA GLU A 238 -18.40 -9.97 -2.19
C GLU A 238 -17.53 -9.71 -0.94
N ALA A 239 -16.23 -9.52 -1.11
CA ALA A 239 -15.32 -9.16 -0.02
C ALA A 239 -15.75 -7.85 0.65
N SER A 240 -16.10 -6.83 -0.16
CA SER A 240 -16.70 -5.57 0.28
C SER A 240 -17.95 -5.80 1.14
N ARG A 241 -18.90 -6.59 0.62
CA ARG A 241 -20.16 -6.89 1.32
C ARG A 241 -19.92 -7.62 2.65
N LEU A 242 -18.97 -8.55 2.68
CA LEU A 242 -18.62 -9.30 3.89
C LEU A 242 -17.89 -8.42 4.92
N LEU A 243 -16.97 -7.57 4.48
CA LEU A 243 -16.22 -6.66 5.36
C LEU A 243 -17.17 -5.74 6.13
N ILE A 244 -18.09 -5.08 5.44
CA ILE A 244 -19.04 -4.12 6.04
C ILE A 244 -20.01 -4.81 7.00
N LYS A 245 -20.37 -6.07 6.74
CA LYS A 245 -21.29 -6.86 7.59
C LYS A 245 -20.59 -7.57 8.74
N CYS A 246 -19.26 -7.57 8.78
CA CYS A 246 -18.50 -8.27 9.81
C CYS A 246 -18.65 -7.55 11.15
N ARG A 247 -19.27 -8.22 12.14
CA ARG A 247 -19.48 -7.63 13.48
C ARG A 247 -18.21 -7.57 14.34
N ASN A 248 -17.22 -8.40 14.03
CA ASN A 248 -16.02 -8.58 14.84
C ASN A 248 -14.77 -8.00 14.16
N ILE A 249 -14.94 -7.09 13.19
CA ILE A 249 -13.82 -6.39 12.56
C ILE A 249 -13.41 -5.20 13.41
N ASP A 250 -12.11 -4.92 13.49
CA ASP A 250 -11.64 -3.70 14.17
C ASP A 250 -12.21 -2.45 13.45
N PRO A 251 -12.75 -1.47 14.18
CA PRO A 251 -13.33 -0.26 13.60
C PRO A 251 -12.39 0.50 12.66
N ALA A 252 -11.07 0.37 12.82
CA ALA A 252 -10.09 1.02 11.94
C ALA A 252 -10.29 0.64 10.47
N PHE A 253 -10.62 -0.63 10.17
CA PHE A 253 -10.89 -1.05 8.79
C PHE A 253 -12.05 -0.27 8.19
N LEU A 254 -13.15 -0.13 8.92
CA LEU A 254 -14.35 0.57 8.42
C LEU A 254 -14.13 2.08 8.30
N GLN A 255 -13.32 2.66 9.18
CA GLN A 255 -12.95 4.08 9.10
C GLN A 255 -12.15 4.38 7.83
N PHE A 256 -11.16 3.55 7.50
CA PHE A 256 -10.40 3.71 6.26
C PHE A 256 -11.19 3.28 5.01
N TYR A 257 -12.15 2.37 5.16
CA TYR A 257 -13.00 1.91 4.06
C TYR A 257 -13.84 3.02 3.41
N GLY A 258 -14.06 4.13 4.12
CA GLY A 258 -14.75 5.30 3.58
C GLY A 258 -14.01 5.98 2.43
N ASP A 259 -12.68 5.84 2.35
CA ASP A 259 -11.87 6.36 1.26
C ASP A 259 -11.76 5.34 0.11
N ASP A 260 -11.92 5.81 -1.13
CA ASP A 260 -11.93 4.93 -2.32
C ASP A 260 -10.61 4.17 -2.51
N PHE A 261 -9.47 4.84 -2.29
CA PHE A 261 -8.15 4.23 -2.49
C PHE A 261 -7.80 3.27 -1.37
N LEU A 262 -8.07 3.65 -0.12
CA LEU A 262 -7.81 2.78 1.03
C LEU A 262 -8.73 1.55 1.00
N ARG A 263 -9.99 1.72 0.62
CA ARG A 263 -10.93 0.63 0.33
C ARG A 263 -10.40 -0.32 -0.73
N LEU A 264 -9.94 0.21 -1.86
CA LEU A 264 -9.35 -0.59 -2.94
C LEU A 264 -8.18 -1.43 -2.42
N LEU A 265 -7.26 -0.81 -1.67
CA LEU A 265 -6.10 -1.48 -1.10
C LEU A 265 -6.47 -2.57 -0.08
N ILE A 266 -7.45 -2.32 0.79
CA ILE A 266 -7.99 -3.33 1.73
C ILE A 266 -8.55 -4.53 0.96
N LEU A 267 -9.37 -4.30 -0.07
CA LEU A 267 -9.99 -5.38 -0.83
C LEU A 267 -8.95 -6.19 -1.62
N ARG A 268 -7.97 -5.52 -2.23
CA ARG A 268 -6.86 -6.19 -2.93
C ARG A 268 -5.94 -6.96 -1.98
N PHE A 269 -5.74 -6.46 -0.76
CA PHE A 269 -5.06 -7.20 0.30
C PHE A 269 -5.81 -8.48 0.68
N ILE A 270 -7.14 -8.41 0.85
CA ILE A 270 -7.97 -9.59 1.14
C ILE A 270 -7.86 -10.60 0.01
N PHE A 271 -7.94 -10.15 -1.25
CA PHE A 271 -7.75 -10.99 -2.42
C PHE A 271 -6.38 -11.67 -2.41
N CYS A 272 -5.31 -10.91 -2.20
CA CYS A 272 -3.94 -11.41 -2.08
C CYS A 272 -3.84 -12.54 -1.06
N ARG A 273 -4.32 -12.27 0.17
CA ARG A 273 -4.27 -13.25 1.27
C ARG A 273 -5.03 -14.53 0.94
N VAL A 274 -6.22 -14.42 0.36
CA VAL A 274 -7.04 -15.58 -0.01
C VAL A 274 -6.38 -16.39 -1.13
N VAL A 275 -5.93 -15.73 -2.20
CA VAL A 275 -5.30 -16.40 -3.34
C VAL A 275 -4.03 -17.12 -2.92
N LEU A 276 -3.14 -16.46 -2.17
CA LEU A 276 -1.90 -17.08 -1.71
C LEU A 276 -2.20 -18.28 -0.81
N ARG A 277 -3.18 -18.19 0.09
CA ARG A 277 -3.59 -19.33 0.93
C ARG A 277 -4.12 -20.53 0.13
N LEU A 278 -4.76 -20.28 -1.01
CA LEU A 278 -5.27 -21.34 -1.88
C LEU A 278 -4.20 -21.92 -2.80
N HIS A 279 -3.08 -21.22 -3.01
CA HIS A 279 -2.02 -21.66 -3.90
C HIS A 279 -1.09 -22.66 -3.20
N ARG A 280 -0.94 -23.87 -3.76
CA ARG A 280 -0.18 -25.00 -3.17
C ARG A 280 1.26 -24.67 -2.76
N LEU A 281 1.92 -23.74 -3.46
CA LEU A 281 3.30 -23.33 -3.15
C LEU A 281 3.39 -22.36 -1.96
N PHE A 282 2.29 -21.69 -1.59
CA PHE A 282 2.25 -20.61 -0.58
C PHE A 282 1.65 -21.08 0.76
N MET A 283 1.70 -22.39 1.05
CA MET A 283 1.08 -22.98 2.25
C MET A 283 1.81 -22.68 3.56
N ASN A 284 3.07 -22.22 3.51
CA ASN A 284 3.82 -21.82 4.69
C ASN A 284 3.28 -20.48 5.23
N ASN A 285 3.15 -20.36 6.56
CA ASN A 285 2.72 -19.12 7.22
C ASN A 285 3.62 -17.91 6.93
N ASN A 286 4.90 -18.13 6.61
CA ASN A 286 5.82 -17.05 6.23
C ASN A 286 5.48 -16.44 4.86
N PHE A 287 4.77 -17.19 4.01
CA PHE A 287 4.33 -16.77 2.69
C PHE A 287 2.98 -16.03 2.70
N SER A 288 2.35 -15.88 3.88
CA SER A 288 1.07 -15.19 4.02
C SER A 288 1.27 -13.71 4.36
N PRO A 289 0.63 -12.78 3.64
CA PRO A 289 0.55 -11.40 4.07
C PRO A 289 -0.28 -11.31 5.35
N ARG A 290 -0.04 -10.26 6.14
CA ARG A 290 -0.74 -10.01 7.41
C ARG A 290 -1.26 -8.58 7.47
N SER A 291 -2.24 -8.36 8.32
CA SER A 291 -2.72 -7.03 8.65
C SER A 291 -2.76 -6.88 10.15
N HIS A 292 -2.69 -5.65 10.64
CA HIS A 292 -2.97 -5.32 12.03
C HIS A 292 -3.69 -3.97 12.12
N PRO A 293 -4.70 -3.81 12.98
CA PRO A 293 -5.34 -4.86 13.80
C PRO A 293 -5.91 -6.05 13.04
#